data_AF-A0A9E4KX53-F1
#
_entry.id   AF-A0A9E4KX53-F1
#
_cell.length_a   1.000
_cell.length_b   1.000
_cell.length_c   1.000
_cell.angle_alpha   90.00
_cell.angle_beta   90.00
_cell.angle_gamma   90.00
#
_symmetry.space_group_name_H-M   'P 1'
#
loop_
_entity.id
_entity.type
_entity.pdbx_description
1 polymer ?
#
loop_
_entity_poly.entity_id
_entity_poly.type
_entity_poly.pdbx_seq_one_letter_code
_entity_poly.pdbx_strand_id
1 'polypeptide(L)'
;MQPFVQRALLAVAAILVTLLLLELIVRVAGQETADGQFIFAGIELQPYALPIGRLAEQVQEYEDNLDRVTLIYDEQVGWKYRPNSLRQAGEFTINGAGLRSTREYDRQPPADTLRIALFGDSFTAGDDASDETAWAHLLEVNLNRAGIRTEVLNFGVGAYAMDQAYARWLSSCLDC
;
A
#
# COMPACT_ATOMS: atom_id res chain seq x y z
N MET A 1 -49.59 7.56 46.26
CA MET A 1 -48.27 7.39 45.62
C MET A 1 -47.26 8.19 46.43
N GLN A 2 -46.24 7.57 47.03
CA GLN A 2 -45.28 8.30 47.86
C GLN A 2 -44.52 9.35 47.03
N PRO A 3 -44.21 10.54 47.59
CA PRO A 3 -43.57 11.66 46.85
C PRO A 3 -42.24 11.28 46.19
N PHE A 4 -41.57 10.25 46.71
CA PHE A 4 -40.40 9.63 46.11
C PHE A 4 -40.69 9.02 44.73
N VAL A 5 -41.79 8.27 44.58
CA VAL A 5 -42.16 7.58 43.33
C VAL A 5 -42.47 8.59 42.22
N GLN A 6 -43.16 9.68 42.54
CA GLN A 6 -43.46 10.74 41.56
C GLN A 6 -42.19 11.43 41.06
N ARG A 7 -41.25 11.73 41.96
CA ARG A 7 -39.96 12.34 41.59
C ARG A 7 -39.11 11.40 40.73
N ALA A 8 -39.10 10.10 41.06
CA ALA A 8 -38.40 9.10 40.25
C ALA A 8 -38.98 8.98 38.84
N LEU A 9 -40.32 8.95 38.70
CA LEU A 9 -40.98 8.90 37.39
C LEU A 9 -40.69 10.14 36.53
N LEU A 10 -40.70 11.34 37.13
CA LEU A 10 -40.35 12.57 36.43
C LEU A 10 -38.89 12.57 35.95
N ALA A 11 -37.96 12.08 36.78
CA ALA A 11 -36.55 11.97 36.40
C ALA A 11 -36.35 10.99 35.22
N VAL A 12 -36.98 9.82 35.27
CA VAL A 12 -36.93 8.84 34.17
C VAL A 12 -37.54 9.42 32.89
N ALA A 13 -38.70 10.08 32.98
CA ALA A 13 -39.33 10.73 31.84
C ALA A 13 -38.44 11.81 31.22
N ALA A 14 -37.80 12.65 32.04
CA ALA A 14 -36.88 13.68 31.57
C ALA A 14 -35.64 13.10 30.86
N ILE A 15 -35.10 11.99 31.36
CA ILE A 15 -33.99 11.27 30.71
C ILE A 15 -34.44 10.73 29.34
N LEU A 16 -35.61 10.08 29.27
CA LEU A 16 -36.13 9.54 28.01
C LEU A 16 -36.39 10.64 26.98
N VAL A 17 -36.97 11.77 27.39
CA VAL A 17 -37.19 12.92 26.50
C VAL A 17 -35.86 13.47 25.99
N THR A 18 -34.86 13.61 26.86
CA THR A 18 -33.52 14.06 26.46
C THR A 18 -32.90 13.12 25.44
N LEU A 19 -32.96 11.81 25.67
CA LEU A 19 -32.42 10.81 24.75
C LEU A 19 -33.13 10.84 23.38
N LEU A 20 -34.45 11.01 23.37
CA LEU A 20 -35.23 11.15 22.13
C LEU A 20 -34.86 12.41 21.35
N LEU A 21 -34.65 13.53 22.05
CA LEU A 21 -34.22 14.78 21.41
C LEU A 21 -32.82 14.66 20.83
N LEU A 22 -31.89 14.02 21.54
CA LEU A 22 -30.54 13.77 21.05
C LEU A 22 -30.55 12.87 19.80
N GLU A 23 -31.31 11.78 19.83
CA GLU A 23 -31.49 10.90 18.66
C GLU A 23 -32.08 11.66 17.47
N LEU A 24 -33.09 12.50 17.71
CA LEU A 24 -33.70 13.32 16.66
C LEU A 24 -32.69 14.30 16.05
N ILE A 25 -31.85 14.94 16.89
CA ILE A 25 -30.79 15.84 16.42
C ILE A 25 -29.80 15.06 15.55
N VAL A 26 -29.38 13.86 15.98
CA VAL A 26 -28.46 13.03 15.19
C VAL A 26 -29.06 12.67 13.84
N ARG A 27 -30.33 12.25 13.79
CA ARG A 27 -31.02 11.87 12.54
C ARG A 27 -31.24 13.05 11.58
N VAL A 28 -31.56 14.22 12.11
CA VAL A 28 -31.91 15.40 11.29
C VAL A 28 -30.65 16.13 10.81
N ALA A 29 -29.61 16.21 11.65
CA ALA A 29 -28.39 16.94 11.29
C ALA A 29 -27.30 16.03 10.68
N GLY A 30 -27.47 14.71 10.73
CA GLY A 30 -26.60 13.78 10.03
C GLY A 30 -26.89 13.72 8.53
N GLN A 31 -25.94 13.16 7.79
CA GLN A 31 -25.99 12.99 6.34
C GLN A 31 -25.72 11.53 5.99
N GLU A 32 -26.25 11.06 4.88
CA GLU A 32 -25.99 9.72 4.36
C GLU A 32 -25.21 9.84 3.05
N THR A 33 -24.13 9.09 2.89
CA THR A 33 -23.37 9.05 1.64
C THR A 33 -24.13 8.25 0.57
N ALA A 34 -23.69 8.33 -0.69
CA ALA A 34 -24.22 7.50 -1.78
C ALA A 34 -24.10 6.00 -1.49
N ASP A 35 -23.13 5.60 -0.68
CA ASP A 35 -22.88 4.21 -0.27
C ASP A 35 -23.69 3.79 0.97
N GLY A 36 -24.53 4.68 1.53
CA GLY A 36 -25.36 4.39 2.70
C GLY A 36 -24.65 4.59 4.05
N GLN A 37 -23.49 5.25 4.08
CA GLN A 37 -22.79 5.55 5.34
C GLN A 37 -23.42 6.78 5.99
N PHE A 38 -23.94 6.64 7.22
CA PHE A 38 -24.44 7.76 8.00
C PHE A 38 -23.29 8.51 8.69
N ILE A 39 -23.25 9.83 8.57
CA ILE A 39 -22.21 10.71 9.09
C ILE A 39 -22.87 11.81 9.93
N PHE A 40 -22.40 11.97 11.17
CA PHE A 40 -22.82 13.06 12.05
C PHE A 40 -21.59 13.79 12.58
N ALA A 41 -21.53 15.11 12.40
CA ALA A 41 -20.39 15.95 12.82
C ALA A 41 -19.01 15.44 12.30
N GLY A 42 -18.98 14.87 11.09
CA GLY A 42 -17.78 14.32 10.47
C GLY A 42 -17.38 12.93 10.97
N ILE A 43 -18.20 12.29 11.82
CA ILE A 43 -17.97 10.95 12.34
C ILE A 43 -18.93 9.98 11.65
N GLU A 44 -18.37 8.91 11.09
CA GLU A 44 -19.12 7.78 10.55
C GLU A 44 -19.75 6.98 11.69
N LEU A 45 -21.08 6.87 11.69
CA LEU A 45 -21.83 6.12 12.68
C LEU A 45 -22.13 4.70 12.21
N GLN A 46 -22.28 3.79 13.16
CA GLN A 46 -22.64 2.40 12.87
C GLN A 46 -24.10 2.27 12.40
N PRO A 47 -24.42 1.24 11.60
CA PRO A 47 -23.48 0.28 11.01
C PRO A 47 -22.64 0.91 9.90
N TYR A 48 -21.36 0.54 9.84
CA TYR A 48 -20.49 1.03 8.77
C TYR A 48 -20.90 0.47 7.42
N ALA A 49 -21.06 1.34 6.44
CA ALA A 49 -21.29 0.95 5.06
C ALA A 49 -19.95 0.95 4.31
N LEU A 50 -19.74 -0.07 3.48
CA LEU A 50 -18.57 -0.14 2.63
C LEU A 50 -18.66 0.94 1.55
N PRO A 51 -17.61 1.77 1.35
CA PRO A 51 -17.66 2.87 0.40
C PRO A 51 -17.39 2.38 -1.04
N ILE A 52 -18.29 1.56 -1.58
CA ILE A 52 -18.11 0.87 -2.87
C ILE A 52 -17.97 1.85 -4.03
N GLY A 53 -18.75 2.93 -4.04
CA GLY A 53 -18.64 3.99 -5.06
C GLY A 53 -17.27 4.63 -5.07
N ARG A 54 -16.78 5.02 -3.88
CA ARG A 54 -15.42 5.59 -3.74
C ARG A 54 -14.34 4.59 -4.16
N LEU A 55 -14.47 3.31 -3.78
CA LEU A 55 -13.52 2.28 -4.21
C LEU A 55 -13.51 2.13 -5.74
N ALA A 56 -14.67 2.12 -6.37
CA ALA A 56 -14.78 2.02 -7.82
C ALA A 56 -14.14 3.22 -8.53
N GLU A 57 -14.34 4.44 -8.01
CA GLU A 57 -13.68 5.65 -8.51
C GLU A 57 -12.16 5.55 -8.39
N GLN A 58 -11.64 5.08 -7.25
CA GLN A 58 -10.20 4.91 -7.04
C GLN A 58 -9.59 3.84 -7.95
N VAL A 59 -10.30 2.75 -8.19
CA VAL A 59 -9.88 1.71 -9.14
C VAL A 59 -9.86 2.27 -10.56
N GLN A 60 -10.89 3.01 -10.97
CA GLN A 60 -10.93 3.64 -12.28
C GLN A 60 -9.80 4.66 -12.45
N GLU A 61 -9.55 5.49 -11.44
CA GLU A 61 -8.45 6.46 -11.46
C GLU A 61 -7.09 5.75 -11.60
N TYR A 62 -6.91 4.62 -10.90
CA TYR A 62 -5.71 3.79 -11.02
C TYR A 62 -5.54 3.22 -12.44
N GLU A 63 -6.61 2.65 -13.02
CA GLU A 63 -6.60 2.10 -14.38
C GLU A 63 -6.34 3.16 -15.46
N ASP A 64 -6.89 4.35 -15.28
CA ASP A 64 -6.73 5.47 -16.21
C ASP A 64 -5.32 6.10 -16.16
N ASN A 65 -4.55 5.85 -15.09
CA ASN A 65 -3.24 6.48 -14.83
C ASN A 65 -2.09 5.46 -14.69
N LEU A 66 -2.20 4.29 -15.32
CA LEU A 66 -1.16 3.24 -15.28
C LEU A 66 0.23 3.74 -15.78
N ASP A 67 0.23 4.73 -16.68
CA ASP A 67 1.44 5.39 -17.21
C ASP A 67 2.09 6.37 -16.22
N ARG A 68 1.43 6.68 -15.09
CA ARG A 68 1.93 7.60 -14.04
C ARG A 68 2.29 6.93 -12.72
N VAL A 69 1.71 5.77 -12.41
CA VAL A 69 1.98 5.03 -11.17
C VAL A 69 3.26 4.18 -11.22
N THR A 70 4.04 4.18 -10.15
CA THR A 70 5.24 3.32 -10.04
C THR A 70 4.89 1.86 -9.81
N LEU A 71 3.76 1.56 -9.14
CA LEU A 71 3.35 0.20 -8.79
C LEU A 71 2.15 -0.21 -9.67
N ILE A 72 2.28 -1.34 -10.36
CA ILE A 72 1.25 -1.88 -11.26
C ILE A 72 0.82 -3.27 -10.81
N TYR A 73 -0.46 -3.59 -11.02
CA TYR A 73 -1.01 -4.90 -10.75
C TYR A 73 -0.39 -5.93 -11.68
N ASP A 74 -0.13 -7.11 -11.14
CA ASP A 74 0.35 -8.27 -11.86
C ASP A 74 -0.36 -9.51 -11.35
N GLU A 75 -0.92 -10.31 -12.24
CA GLU A 75 -1.71 -11.49 -11.88
C GLU A 75 -0.90 -12.53 -11.08
N GLN A 76 0.41 -12.64 -11.29
CA GLN A 76 1.25 -13.66 -10.66
C GLN A 76 1.80 -13.21 -9.30
N VAL A 77 2.17 -11.94 -9.17
CA VAL A 77 2.86 -11.42 -7.96
C VAL A 77 2.03 -10.40 -7.18
N GLY A 78 0.81 -10.10 -7.65
CA GLY A 78 -0.08 -9.08 -7.12
C GLY A 78 0.32 -7.68 -7.55
N TRP A 79 1.53 -7.23 -7.18
CA TRP A 79 2.00 -5.87 -7.45
C TRP A 79 3.44 -5.86 -7.85
N LYS A 80 3.84 -5.16 -8.90
CA LYS A 80 5.25 -5.00 -9.29
C LYS A 80 5.57 -3.57 -9.65
N TYR A 81 6.85 -3.22 -9.66
CA TYR A 81 7.24 -1.93 -10.21
C TYR A 81 7.06 -1.88 -11.72
N ARG A 82 6.50 -0.78 -12.20
CA ARG A 82 6.38 -0.47 -13.61
C ARG A 82 7.79 -0.22 -14.17
N PRO A 83 8.18 -0.88 -15.27
CA PRO A 83 9.44 -0.59 -15.94
C PRO A 83 9.60 0.88 -16.31
N ASN A 84 10.83 1.37 -16.31
CA ASN A 84 11.18 2.76 -16.68
C ASN A 84 10.38 3.80 -15.88
N SER A 85 10.31 3.62 -14.57
CA SER A 85 9.58 4.52 -13.68
C SER A 85 10.48 5.06 -12.56
N LEU A 86 10.05 6.18 -11.98
CA LEU A 86 10.69 6.79 -10.83
C LEU A 86 9.69 6.76 -9.68
N ARG A 87 10.11 6.29 -8.51
CA ARG A 87 9.30 6.44 -7.29
C ARG A 87 9.60 7.81 -6.69
N GLN A 88 8.62 8.72 -6.69
CA GLN A 88 8.80 10.04 -6.09
C GLN A 88 8.97 9.99 -4.57
N ALA A 89 8.31 9.05 -3.89
CA ALA A 89 8.54 8.79 -2.48
C ALA A 89 9.84 7.98 -2.31
N GLY A 90 10.86 8.56 -1.66
CA GLY A 90 12.17 7.93 -1.43
C GLY A 90 13.15 7.97 -2.60
N GLU A 91 12.76 8.56 -3.75
CA GLU A 91 13.61 8.86 -4.92
C GLU A 91 14.51 7.71 -5.39
N PHE A 92 13.90 6.63 -5.89
CA PHE A 92 14.67 5.55 -6.52
C PHE A 92 14.12 5.13 -7.89
N THR A 93 15.04 4.64 -8.72
CA THR A 93 14.81 4.37 -10.13
C THR A 93 14.45 2.90 -10.37
N ILE A 94 13.49 2.69 -11.26
CA ILE A 94 13.12 1.38 -11.78
C ILE A 94 13.56 1.26 -13.23
N ASN A 95 14.43 0.31 -13.52
CA ASN A 95 14.98 0.09 -14.86
C ASN A 95 13.98 -0.58 -15.82
N GLY A 96 14.41 -0.83 -17.05
CA GLY A 96 13.59 -1.45 -18.09
C GLY A 96 13.13 -2.88 -17.78
N ALA A 97 13.79 -3.58 -16.86
CA ALA A 97 13.39 -4.90 -16.38
C ALA A 97 12.46 -4.87 -15.14
N GLY A 98 12.09 -3.68 -14.66
CA GLY A 98 11.29 -3.56 -13.43
C GLY A 98 12.09 -3.85 -12.16
N LEU A 99 13.42 -3.68 -12.20
CA LEU A 99 14.31 -3.81 -11.05
C LEU A 99 14.57 -2.44 -10.45
N ARG A 100 14.75 -2.40 -9.13
CA ARG A 100 15.27 -1.18 -8.49
C ARG A 100 16.76 -1.03 -8.76
N SER A 101 17.09 -0.26 -9.79
CA SER A 101 18.46 0.03 -10.23
C SER A 101 18.45 1.16 -11.25
N THR A 102 19.53 1.94 -11.31
CA THR A 102 19.82 2.88 -12.41
C THR A 102 20.49 2.22 -13.60
N ARG A 103 20.87 0.95 -13.46
CA ARG A 103 21.60 0.16 -14.46
C ARG A 103 20.69 -0.84 -15.16
N GLU A 104 20.92 -1.04 -16.45
CA GLU A 104 20.34 -2.15 -17.22
C GLU A 104 21.23 -3.40 -17.14
N TYR A 105 20.59 -4.57 -17.08
CA TYR A 105 21.26 -5.87 -16.99
C TYR A 105 20.85 -6.74 -18.17
N ASP A 106 21.84 -7.36 -18.81
CA ASP A 106 21.59 -8.35 -19.86
C ASP A 106 20.95 -9.61 -19.26
N ARG A 107 20.15 -10.31 -20.07
CA ARG A 107 19.47 -11.55 -19.64
C ARG A 107 20.47 -12.59 -19.11
N GLN A 108 21.62 -12.72 -19.77
CA GLN A 108 22.71 -13.58 -19.31
C GLN A 108 23.80 -12.73 -18.65
N PRO A 109 24.35 -13.15 -17.50
CA PRO A 109 25.50 -12.45 -16.91
C PRO A 109 26.70 -12.52 -17.84
N PRO A 110 27.56 -11.47 -17.86
CA PRO A 110 28.84 -11.55 -18.53
C PRO A 110 29.71 -12.70 -17.97
N ALA A 111 30.67 -13.16 -18.76
CA ALA A 111 31.60 -14.21 -18.32
C ALA A 111 32.30 -13.83 -16.99
N ASP A 112 32.50 -14.84 -16.14
CA ASP A 112 33.02 -14.76 -14.76
C ASP A 112 32.41 -13.61 -13.92
N THR A 113 31.10 -13.46 -14.00
CA THR A 113 30.33 -12.51 -13.18
C THR A 113 29.41 -13.24 -12.22
N LEU A 114 29.53 -12.93 -10.93
CA LEU A 114 28.61 -13.39 -9.90
C LEU A 114 27.30 -12.59 -10.02
N ARG A 115 26.18 -13.25 -10.26
CA ARG A 115 24.85 -12.61 -10.26
C ARG A 115 24.09 -12.96 -8.99
N ILE A 116 23.73 -11.94 -8.22
CA ILE A 116 22.97 -12.04 -6.98
C ILE A 116 21.58 -11.46 -7.25
N ALA A 117 20.53 -12.23 -6.96
CA ALA A 117 19.15 -11.76 -7.06
C ALA A 117 18.55 -11.61 -5.65
N LEU A 118 17.92 -10.46 -5.40
CA LEU A 118 17.34 -10.11 -4.11
C LEU A 118 15.82 -10.04 -4.21
N PHE A 119 15.11 -10.68 -3.28
CA PHE A 119 13.65 -10.73 -3.22
C PHE A 119 13.18 -10.42 -1.81
N GLY A 120 12.17 -9.58 -1.68
CA GLY A 120 11.62 -9.21 -0.38
C GLY A 120 10.80 -7.93 -0.42
N ASP A 121 10.62 -7.35 0.75
CA ASP A 121 9.78 -6.19 1.01
C ASP A 121 10.51 -4.85 0.82
N SER A 122 10.00 -3.81 1.48
CA SER A 122 10.58 -2.47 1.51
C SER A 122 12.03 -2.44 2.01
N PHE A 123 12.48 -3.37 2.87
CA PHE A 123 13.88 -3.43 3.29
C PHE A 123 14.79 -3.97 2.18
N THR A 124 14.30 -4.94 1.41
CA THR A 124 15.04 -5.47 0.27
C THR A 124 15.07 -4.46 -0.87
N ALA A 125 13.92 -3.84 -1.17
CA ALA A 125 13.88 -2.70 -2.06
C ALA A 125 14.86 -1.63 -1.57
N GLY A 126 14.84 -1.31 -0.27
CA GLY A 126 15.61 -0.23 0.36
C GLY A 126 14.81 1.07 0.39
N ASP A 127 13.49 1.00 0.57
CA ASP A 127 12.62 2.18 0.59
C ASP A 127 13.20 3.24 1.54
N ASP A 128 13.06 4.51 1.16
CA ASP A 128 13.64 5.68 1.82
C ASP A 128 15.17 5.83 1.72
N ALA A 129 15.86 4.92 1.01
CA ALA A 129 17.23 5.12 0.55
C ALA A 129 17.28 5.59 -0.91
N SER A 130 18.21 6.48 -1.25
CA SER A 130 18.51 6.82 -2.64
C SER A 130 19.11 5.62 -3.39
N ASP A 131 19.19 5.70 -4.72
CA ASP A 131 19.81 4.65 -5.54
C ASP A 131 21.26 4.33 -5.11
N GLU A 132 22.04 5.33 -4.69
CA GLU A 132 23.44 5.17 -4.28
C GLU A 132 23.61 4.68 -2.83
N THR A 133 22.58 4.85 -2.00
CA THR A 133 22.62 4.49 -0.57
C THR A 133 21.86 3.21 -0.27
N ALA A 134 21.09 2.69 -1.23
CA ALA A 134 20.46 1.39 -1.14
C ALA A 134 21.51 0.28 -0.95
N TRP A 135 21.25 -0.65 -0.03
CA TRP A 135 22.23 -1.67 0.33
C TRP A 135 22.55 -2.62 -0.84
N ALA A 136 21.60 -2.87 -1.75
CA ALA A 136 21.82 -3.66 -2.95
C ALA A 136 22.90 -3.04 -3.86
N HIS A 137 22.85 -1.71 -4.03
CA HIS A 137 23.87 -0.95 -4.76
C HIS A 137 25.22 -1.01 -4.03
N LEU A 138 25.23 -0.75 -2.72
CA LEU A 138 26.45 -0.81 -1.92
C LEU A 138 27.08 -2.21 -1.92
N LEU A 139 26.28 -3.27 -1.94
CA LEU A 139 26.75 -4.65 -2.08
C LEU A 139 27.45 -4.87 -3.42
N GLU A 140 26.83 -4.47 -4.54
CA GLU A 140 27.43 -4.57 -5.88
C GLU A 140 28.78 -3.82 -5.92
N VAL A 141 28.80 -2.58 -5.43
CA VAL A 141 30.01 -1.74 -5.39
C VAL A 141 31.12 -2.37 -4.55
N ASN A 142 30.78 -2.86 -3.36
CA ASN A 142 31.78 -3.42 -2.44
C ASN A 142 32.36 -4.74 -2.94
N LEU A 143 31.56 -5.62 -3.55
CA LEU A 143 32.05 -6.87 -4.14
C LEU A 143 32.93 -6.62 -5.37
N ASN A 144 32.54 -5.69 -6.24
CA ASN A 144 33.37 -5.29 -7.37
C ASN A 144 34.71 -4.67 -6.91
N ARG A 145 34.71 -3.85 -5.86
CA ARG A 145 35.96 -3.32 -5.24
C ARG A 145 36.85 -4.41 -4.65
N ALA A 146 36.27 -5.50 -4.16
CA ALA A 146 37.00 -6.66 -3.67
C ALA A 146 37.55 -7.57 -4.80
N GLY A 147 37.38 -7.19 -6.08
CA GLY A 147 37.84 -7.95 -7.23
C GLY A 147 36.88 -9.05 -7.68
N ILE A 148 35.65 -9.10 -7.14
CA ILE A 148 34.61 -10.04 -7.54
C ILE A 148 33.67 -9.33 -8.50
N ARG A 149 33.79 -9.61 -9.81
CA ARG A 149 32.85 -9.08 -10.80
C ARG A 149 31.43 -9.50 -10.43
N THR A 150 30.59 -8.53 -10.09
CA THR A 150 29.27 -8.79 -9.50
C THR A 150 28.18 -7.93 -10.13
N GLU A 151 26.99 -8.53 -10.26
CA GLU A 151 25.73 -7.86 -10.54
C GLU A 151 24.72 -8.19 -9.44
N VAL A 152 24.04 -7.18 -8.91
CA VAL A 152 23.00 -7.33 -7.88
C VAL A 152 21.67 -6.86 -8.42
N LEU A 153 20.77 -7.81 -8.70
CA LEU A 153 19.44 -7.54 -9.23
C LEU A 153 18.45 -7.44 -8.07
N ASN A 154 17.93 -6.24 -7.83
CA ASN A 154 16.97 -5.99 -6.75
C ASN A 154 15.52 -6.10 -7.25
N PHE A 155 14.87 -7.22 -6.91
CA PHE A 155 13.45 -7.48 -7.18
C PHE A 155 12.55 -7.14 -5.99
N GLY A 156 13.08 -6.52 -4.93
CA GLY A 156 12.29 -6.13 -3.75
C GLY A 156 11.20 -5.13 -4.12
N VAL A 157 10.03 -5.29 -3.53
CA VAL A 157 8.87 -4.39 -3.72
C VAL A 157 8.27 -4.08 -2.35
N GLY A 158 7.96 -2.81 -2.09
CA GLY A 158 7.39 -2.39 -0.80
C GLY A 158 6.16 -3.20 -0.40
N ALA A 159 6.04 -3.48 0.90
CA ALA A 159 4.93 -4.23 1.51
C ALA A 159 4.73 -5.67 1.01
N TYR A 160 5.67 -6.26 0.27
CA TYR A 160 5.63 -7.68 -0.03
C TYR A 160 5.65 -8.53 1.23
N ALA A 161 4.75 -9.51 1.29
CA ALA A 161 4.91 -10.65 2.18
C ALA A 161 5.79 -11.73 1.52
N MET A 162 6.14 -12.76 2.29
CA MET A 162 7.03 -13.83 1.86
C MET A 162 6.49 -14.63 0.66
N ASP A 163 5.18 -14.77 0.55
CA ASP A 163 4.48 -15.40 -0.58
C ASP A 163 4.65 -14.60 -1.87
N GLN A 164 4.52 -13.28 -1.82
CA GLN A 164 4.76 -12.40 -2.97
C GLN A 164 6.24 -12.39 -3.38
N ALA A 165 7.17 -12.36 -2.41
CA ALA A 165 8.59 -12.47 -2.69
C ALA A 165 8.93 -13.82 -3.35
N TYR A 166 8.32 -14.91 -2.90
CA TYR A 166 8.46 -16.24 -3.50
C TYR A 166 7.85 -16.33 -4.90
N ALA A 167 6.64 -15.80 -5.11
CA ALA A 167 6.01 -15.73 -6.43
C ALA A 167 6.86 -14.91 -7.40
N ARG A 168 7.45 -13.80 -6.91
CA ARG A 168 8.38 -12.98 -7.70
C ARG A 168 9.61 -13.78 -8.10
N TRP A 169 10.21 -14.54 -7.19
CA TRP A 169 11.34 -15.44 -7.50
C TRP A 169 10.97 -16.46 -8.58
N LEU A 170 9.83 -17.14 -8.45
CA LEU A 170 9.35 -18.08 -9.46
C LEU A 170 9.18 -17.41 -10.83
N SER A 171 8.53 -16.25 -10.89
CA SER A 171 8.27 -15.52 -12.15
C SER A 171 9.55 -15.01 -12.83
N SER A 172 10.58 -14.68 -12.03
CA SER A 172 11.86 -14.18 -12.53
C SER A 172 12.80 -15.29 -13.03
N CYS A 173 12.54 -16.54 -12.64
CA CYS A 173 13.39 -17.70 -12.94
C CYS A 173 12.85 -18.61 -14.07
N LEU A 174 11.76 -18.24 -14.75
CA LEU A 174 11.12 -19.11 -15.77
C LEU A 174 11.93 -19.37 -17.04
N ASP A 175 13.14 -18.80 -17.17
CA ASP A 175 14.10 -19.11 -18.24
C ASP A 175 15.55 -19.26 -17.75
N CYS A 176 15.76 -19.64 -16.49
CA CYS A 176 17.08 -20.00 -15.97
C CYS A 176 17.43 -21.48 -16.21
#